data_AF-A0A4U5UPZ1-F1
#
_entry.id   AF-A0A4U5UPZ1-F1
#
_cell.length_a   1.000
_cell.length_b   1.000
_cell.length_c   1.000
_cell.angle_alpha   90.00
_cell.angle_beta   90.00
_cell.angle_gamma   90.00
#
_symmetry.space_group_name_H-M   'P 1'
#
loop_
_entity.id
_entity.type
_entity.pdbx_description
1 polymer ?
#
loop_
_entity_poly.entity_id
_entity_poly.type
_entity_poly.pdbx_seq_one_letter_code
_entity_poly.pdbx_strand_id
1 'polypeptide(L)'
;MQLSIMNREPSQYNFSVHKHGRYRWQKRVLQIDFKTKMLCSIEKGIIKRQLPFSIVKSCDDGVGSRFSISFKGHHDYELEAMSLEDKHKMIQLVNRIIYGNIYSDPQEGNAETRQQPEASQSLREGVLLLHRGGLASFRWVKYEVRLHPGQLTLISLRRREPAEGEVRSTVPMSTVIHLSDGDTSVQKPPSNDTFTLITHKNEYQ
;
A
#
# COMPACT_ATOMS: atom_id res chain seq x y z
N MET A 1 -19.67 33.61 18.75
CA MET A 1 -19.93 32.40 17.93
C MET A 1 -18.71 32.15 17.07
N GLN A 2 -17.85 31.20 17.44
CA GLN A 2 -16.75 30.75 16.59
C GLN A 2 -17.31 29.67 15.66
N LEU A 3 -17.39 29.95 14.36
CA LEU A 3 -17.67 28.93 13.36
C LEU A 3 -16.44 28.03 13.22
N SER A 4 -16.59 26.78 13.63
CA SER A 4 -15.66 25.70 13.33
C SER A 4 -15.59 25.51 11.81
N ILE A 5 -14.51 25.98 11.19
CA ILE A 5 -14.18 25.60 9.82
C ILE A 5 -13.82 24.12 9.87
N MET A 6 -14.82 23.25 9.64
CA MET A 6 -14.59 21.86 9.31
C MET A 6 -13.73 21.86 8.04
N ASN A 7 -12.44 21.59 8.23
CA ASN A 7 -11.47 21.46 7.16
C ASN A 7 -11.83 20.18 6.39
N ARG A 8 -12.72 20.32 5.40
CA ARG A 8 -13.20 19.20 4.59
C ARG A 8 -12.02 18.74 3.74
N GLU A 9 -11.49 17.54 4.01
CA GLU A 9 -10.41 16.97 3.19
C GLU A 9 -10.81 17.04 1.70
N PRO A 10 -9.89 17.44 0.81
CA PRO A 10 -10.20 17.53 -0.61
C PRO A 10 -10.60 16.15 -1.13
N SER A 11 -11.74 16.04 -1.82
CA SER A 11 -12.20 14.76 -2.39
C SER A 11 -11.43 14.35 -3.65
N GLN A 12 -10.61 15.24 -4.20
CA GLN A 12 -9.78 15.00 -5.37
C GLN A 12 -8.36 15.48 -5.12
N TYR A 13 -7.40 14.65 -5.48
CA TYR A 13 -5.98 14.94 -5.38
C TYR A 13 -5.33 14.80 -6.75
N ASN A 14 -4.46 15.74 -7.11
CA ASN A 14 -3.76 15.76 -8.39
C ASN A 14 -2.25 15.82 -8.14
N PHE A 15 -1.51 14.86 -8.67
CA PHE A 15 -0.06 14.78 -8.52
C PHE A 15 0.62 14.74 -9.89
N SER A 16 1.66 15.54 -10.06
CA SER A 16 2.55 15.37 -11.21
C SER A 16 3.43 14.14 -10.97
N VAL A 17 3.52 13.26 -11.96
CA VAL A 17 4.34 12.04 -11.90
C VAL A 17 5.01 11.80 -13.24
N HIS A 18 6.13 11.08 -13.24
CA HIS A 18 6.64 10.45 -14.45
C HIS A 18 6.15 9.01 -14.49
N LYS A 19 5.30 8.69 -15.48
CA LYS A 19 4.89 7.31 -15.74
C LYS A 19 5.95 6.64 -16.60
N HIS A 20 6.44 5.50 -16.15
CA HIS A 20 7.33 4.66 -16.93
C HIS A 20 6.48 3.87 -17.95
N GLY A 21 6.74 4.11 -19.24
CA GLY A 21 6.24 3.29 -20.33
C GLY A 21 7.30 2.29 -20.79
N ARG A 22 7.00 1.48 -21.82
CA ARG A 22 7.93 0.45 -22.32
C ARG A 22 9.32 0.96 -22.71
N TYR A 23 9.47 2.25 -23.05
CA TYR A 23 10.73 2.80 -23.55
C TYR A 23 11.07 4.22 -23.08
N ARG A 24 10.15 4.93 -22.39
CA ARG A 24 10.32 6.36 -22.05
C ARG A 24 9.55 6.74 -20.78
N TRP A 25 10.10 7.70 -20.05
CA TRP A 25 9.42 8.43 -18.98
C TRP A 25 8.49 9.47 -19.56
N GLN A 26 7.22 9.44 -19.18
CA GLN A 26 6.21 10.37 -19.67
C GLN A 26 5.62 11.15 -18.50
N LYS A 27 5.72 12.48 -18.53
CA LYS A 27 5.08 13.33 -17.53
C LYS A 27 3.57 13.20 -17.62
N ARG A 28 2.92 12.94 -16.49
CA ARG A 28 1.47 12.75 -16.33
C ARG A 28 1.00 13.51 -15.10
N VAL A 29 -0.29 13.82 -15.08
CA VAL A 29 -1.00 14.09 -13.82
C VAL A 29 -1.73 12.81 -13.44
N LEU A 30 -1.42 12.27 -12.26
CA LEU A 30 -2.18 11.23 -11.61
C LEU A 30 -3.25 11.92 -10.75
N GLN A 31 -4.51 11.74 -11.14
CA GLN A 31 -5.64 12.25 -10.39
C GLN A 31 -6.29 11.10 -9.63
N ILE A 32 -6.48 11.29 -8.33
CA ILE A 32 -7.19 10.38 -7.43
C ILE A 32 -8.47 11.08 -6.99
N ASP A 33 -9.61 10.61 -7.47
CA ASP A 33 -10.92 11.22 -7.21
C ASP A 33 -11.79 10.28 -6.37
N PHE A 34 -11.96 10.61 -5.09
CA PHE A 34 -12.80 9.87 -4.15
C PHE A 34 -14.30 10.14 -4.35
N LYS A 35 -14.69 11.22 -5.02
CA LYS A 35 -16.10 11.50 -5.33
C LYS A 35 -16.62 10.53 -6.38
N THR A 36 -15.84 10.33 -7.45
CA THR A 36 -16.20 9.41 -8.53
C THR A 36 -15.64 8.00 -8.34
N LYS A 37 -14.77 7.80 -7.33
CA LYS A 37 -14.02 6.55 -7.08
C LYS A 37 -13.15 6.13 -8.28
N MET A 38 -12.47 7.10 -8.89
CA MET A 38 -11.66 6.91 -10.11
C MET A 38 -10.21 7.36 -9.94
N LEU A 39 -9.29 6.57 -10.51
CA LEU A 39 -7.89 6.92 -10.70
C LEU A 39 -7.66 7.24 -12.17
N CYS A 40 -7.28 8.49 -12.44
CA CYS A 40 -7.15 9.03 -13.80
C CYS A 40 -5.69 9.34 -14.12
N SER A 41 -5.25 8.95 -15.31
CA SER A 41 -3.96 9.34 -15.87
C SER A 41 -4.18 10.39 -16.95
N ILE A 42 -3.70 11.61 -16.72
CA ILE A 42 -3.90 12.76 -17.59
C ILE A 42 -2.58 13.14 -18.25
N GLU A 43 -2.61 13.33 -19.56
CA GLU A 43 -1.48 13.82 -20.35
C GLU A 43 -1.90 15.09 -21.07
N LYS A 44 -1.16 16.19 -20.85
CA LYS A 44 -1.39 17.47 -21.55
C LYS A 44 -2.86 17.93 -21.49
N GLY A 45 -3.49 17.76 -20.32
CA GLY A 45 -4.90 18.10 -20.09
C GLY A 45 -5.93 17.07 -20.59
N ILE A 46 -5.50 16.00 -21.27
CA ILE A 46 -6.39 14.96 -21.80
C ILE A 46 -6.31 13.73 -20.89
N ILE A 47 -7.46 13.24 -20.44
CA ILE A 47 -7.55 12.00 -19.68
C ILE A 47 -7.26 10.81 -20.61
N LYS A 48 -6.09 10.18 -20.45
CA LYS A 48 -5.65 9.04 -21.26
C LYS A 48 -6.20 7.71 -20.78
N ARG A 49 -6.40 7.57 -19.47
CA ARG A 49 -6.90 6.34 -18.87
C ARG A 49 -7.62 6.66 -17.56
N GLN A 50 -8.72 5.95 -17.32
CA GLN A 50 -9.48 6.00 -16.09
C GLN A 50 -9.65 4.58 -15.58
N LEU A 51 -9.37 4.36 -14.30
CA LEU A 51 -9.44 3.06 -13.66
C LEU A 51 -10.27 3.19 -12.39
N PRO A 52 -11.34 2.39 -12.20
CA PRO A 52 -12.12 2.45 -10.98
C PRO A 52 -11.27 2.00 -9.79
N PHE A 53 -11.60 2.51 -8.61
CA PHE A 53 -10.91 2.12 -7.39
C PHE A 53 -11.01 0.63 -7.11
N SER A 54 -12.14 -0.02 -7.43
CA SER A 54 -12.40 -1.44 -7.17
C SER A 54 -11.39 -2.42 -7.79
N ILE A 55 -10.68 -2.01 -8.83
CA ILE A 55 -9.66 -2.83 -9.48
C ILE A 55 -8.25 -2.58 -8.94
N VAL A 56 -8.04 -1.59 -8.07
CA VAL A 56 -6.75 -1.34 -7.41
C VAL A 56 -6.48 -2.48 -6.42
N LYS A 57 -5.34 -3.16 -6.60
CA LYS A 57 -4.93 -4.34 -5.80
C LYS A 57 -3.95 -3.98 -4.69
N SER A 58 -2.79 -3.46 -5.09
CA SER A 58 -1.64 -3.24 -4.23
C SER A 58 -0.86 -2.01 -4.67
N CYS A 59 -0.06 -1.47 -3.75
CA CYS A 59 0.81 -0.33 -3.98
C CYS A 59 2.20 -0.65 -3.41
N ASP A 60 3.22 -0.71 -4.27
CA ASP A 60 4.57 -1.07 -3.85
C ASP A 60 5.45 0.17 -3.75
N ASP A 61 6.11 0.30 -2.61
CA ASP A 61 7.09 1.35 -2.35
C ASP A 61 8.44 1.00 -3.01
N GLY A 62 8.79 1.73 -4.07
CA GLY A 62 10.05 1.56 -4.82
C GLY A 62 11.21 2.39 -4.26
N VAL A 63 12.39 2.29 -4.89
CA VAL A 63 13.57 3.07 -4.48
C VAL A 63 13.41 4.56 -4.82
N GLY A 64 13.83 5.46 -3.93
CA GLY A 64 13.78 6.90 -4.15
C GLY A 64 12.34 7.42 -4.19
N SER A 65 11.98 8.21 -5.20
CA SER A 65 10.60 8.67 -5.41
C SER A 65 9.75 7.74 -6.29
N ARG A 66 10.26 6.54 -6.60
CA ARG A 66 9.54 5.55 -7.41
C ARG A 66 8.58 4.71 -6.59
N PHE A 67 7.48 4.30 -7.19
CA PHE A 67 6.47 3.42 -6.63
C PHE A 67 5.65 2.79 -7.76
N SER A 68 4.90 1.72 -7.46
CA SER A 68 4.00 1.11 -8.45
C SER A 68 2.62 0.83 -7.90
N ILE A 69 1.60 0.96 -8.75
CA ILE A 69 0.20 0.61 -8.43
C ILE A 69 -0.22 -0.54 -9.31
N SER A 70 -0.72 -1.61 -8.69
CA SER A 70 -1.16 -2.83 -9.37
C SER A 70 -2.67 -2.88 -9.53
N PHE A 71 -3.15 -3.45 -10.64
CA PHE A 71 -4.57 -3.48 -10.97
C PHE A 71 -5.08 -4.88 -11.38
N LYS A 72 -6.34 -5.19 -11.08
CA LYS A 72 -7.04 -6.40 -11.57
C LYS A 72 -7.22 -6.32 -13.09
N GLY A 73 -6.71 -7.32 -13.83
CA GLY A 73 -6.89 -7.44 -15.28
C GLY A 73 -6.20 -6.35 -16.12
N HIS A 74 -5.26 -5.62 -15.55
CA HIS A 74 -4.69 -4.43 -16.14
C HIS A 74 -3.21 -4.27 -15.82
N HIS A 75 -2.44 -3.72 -16.76
CA HIS A 75 -1.02 -3.42 -16.51
C HIS A 75 -0.82 -2.42 -15.38
N ASP A 76 0.15 -2.73 -14.53
CA ASP A 76 0.63 -1.91 -13.43
C ASP A 76 1.09 -0.53 -13.90
N TYR A 77 0.94 0.44 -13.02
CA TYR A 77 1.53 1.76 -13.20
C TYR A 77 2.86 1.80 -12.47
N GLU A 78 3.95 1.91 -13.22
CA GLU A 78 5.26 2.27 -12.69
C GLU A 78 5.39 3.79 -12.73
N LEU A 79 5.57 4.41 -11.56
CA LEU A 79 5.48 5.85 -11.37
C LEU A 79 6.69 6.38 -10.60
N GLU A 80 7.07 7.60 -10.89
CA GLU A 80 8.05 8.36 -10.12
C GLU A 80 7.44 9.71 -9.73
N ALA A 81 7.38 9.97 -8.43
CA ALA A 81 6.86 11.22 -7.88
C ALA A 81 7.87 12.35 -8.06
N MET A 82 7.37 13.59 -8.10
CA MET A 82 8.23 14.79 -8.16
C MET A 82 8.99 15.04 -6.85
N SER A 83 8.48 14.51 -5.73
CA SER A 83 9.09 14.62 -4.40
C SER A 83 8.80 13.36 -3.57
N LEU A 84 9.62 13.13 -2.53
CA LEU A 84 9.36 12.05 -1.57
C LEU A 84 8.08 12.29 -0.76
N GLU A 85 7.74 13.54 -0.49
CA GLU A 85 6.50 13.90 0.20
C GLU A 85 5.27 13.52 -0.64
N ASP A 86 5.25 13.90 -1.92
CA ASP A 86 4.18 13.53 -2.84
C ASP A 86 4.06 12.01 -2.97
N LYS A 87 5.19 11.30 -3.03
CA LYS A 87 5.20 9.84 -3.03
C LYS A 87 4.49 9.28 -1.80
N HIS A 88 4.89 9.70 -0.60
CA HIS A 88 4.28 9.20 0.63
C HIS A 88 2.78 9.50 0.67
N LYS A 89 2.37 10.70 0.26
CA LYS A 89 0.96 11.10 0.20
C LYS A 89 0.18 10.26 -0.81
N MET A 90 0.72 10.03 -2.01
CA MET A 90 0.10 9.15 -3.01
C MET A 90 -0.05 7.72 -2.49
N ILE A 91 1.00 7.15 -1.90
CA ILE A 91 0.95 5.80 -1.31
C ILE A 91 -0.12 5.72 -0.22
N GLN A 92 -0.20 6.70 0.68
CA GLN A 92 -1.23 6.75 1.71
C GLN A 92 -2.65 6.79 1.12
N LEU A 93 -2.88 7.60 0.08
CA LEU A 93 -4.19 7.69 -0.58
C LEU A 93 -4.55 6.38 -1.29
N VAL A 94 -3.59 5.73 -1.95
CA VAL A 94 -3.80 4.44 -2.62
C VAL A 94 -4.06 3.33 -1.60
N ASN A 95 -3.34 3.31 -0.47
CA ASN A 95 -3.59 2.36 0.61
C ASN A 95 -4.98 2.54 1.22
N ARG A 96 -5.46 3.79 1.35
CA ARG A 96 -6.86 4.07 1.76
C ARG A 96 -7.87 3.47 0.77
N ILE A 97 -7.59 3.52 -0.52
CA ILE A 97 -8.43 2.91 -1.56
C ILE A 97 -8.42 1.38 -1.43
N ILE A 98 -7.24 0.77 -1.33
CA ILE A 98 -7.10 -0.69 -1.18
C ILE A 98 -7.83 -1.18 0.06
N TYR A 99 -7.66 -0.49 1.19
CA TYR A 99 -8.39 -0.77 2.42
C TYR A 99 -9.90 -0.68 2.20
N GLY A 100 -10.37 0.39 1.55
CA GLY A 100 -11.77 0.51 1.16
C GLY A 100 -12.26 -0.67 0.32
N ASN A 101 -11.47 -1.17 -0.63
CA ASN A 101 -11.85 -2.31 -1.47
C ASN A 101 -11.92 -3.65 -0.73
N ILE A 102 -11.12 -3.83 0.33
CA ILE A 102 -11.09 -5.07 1.11
C ILE A 102 -12.25 -5.13 2.10
N TYR A 103 -12.59 -3.98 2.72
CA TYR A 103 -13.56 -3.94 3.82
C TYR A 103 -14.92 -3.31 3.45
N SER A 104 -15.07 -2.71 2.27
CA SER A 104 -16.38 -2.26 1.78
C SER A 104 -17.07 -3.39 1.03
N ASP A 105 -18.16 -3.89 1.59
CA ASP A 105 -18.99 -4.95 1.03
C ASP A 105 -19.57 -4.53 -0.35
N PRO A 106 -19.60 -5.39 -1.39
CA PRO A 106 -20.17 -5.06 -2.70
C PRO A 106 -21.69 -4.81 -2.69
N GLN A 107 -22.40 -5.09 -1.59
CA GLN A 107 -23.83 -4.79 -1.46
C GLN A 107 -24.08 -3.42 -0.79
N GLU A 108 -23.88 -2.32 -1.51
CA GLU A 108 -24.63 -1.09 -1.22
C GLU A 108 -26.05 -1.24 -1.79
N GLY A 109 -26.86 -2.03 -1.09
CA GLY A 109 -28.31 -2.11 -1.26
C GLY A 109 -28.97 -1.94 0.11
N ASN A 110 -29.62 -0.79 0.28
CA ASN A 110 -30.40 -0.33 1.45
C ASN A 110 -29.68 0.39 2.58
N ALA A 111 -30.38 1.45 2.97
CA ALA A 111 -29.97 2.55 3.80
C ALA A 111 -30.01 2.20 5.30
N GLU A 112 -29.34 3.08 6.04
CA GLU A 112 -29.49 3.33 7.48
C GLU A 112 -28.71 2.42 8.43
N THR A 113 -28.04 3.08 9.37
CA THR A 113 -27.17 2.53 10.42
C THR A 113 -25.73 2.17 10.00
N ARG A 114 -24.99 3.15 9.45
CA ARG A 114 -23.51 3.10 9.57
C ARG A 114 -23.10 3.43 10.99
N GLN A 115 -23.18 2.44 11.88
CA GLN A 115 -22.23 2.39 12.98
C GLN A 115 -20.85 2.23 12.35
N GLN A 116 -19.97 3.18 12.63
CA GLN A 116 -18.55 3.11 12.34
C GLN A 116 -18.05 1.72 12.79
N PRO A 117 -17.54 0.85 11.89
CA PRO A 117 -17.06 -0.45 12.31
C PRO A 117 -15.93 -0.24 13.32
N GLU A 118 -16.10 -0.85 14.48
CA GLU A 118 -15.13 -0.86 15.56
C GLU A 118 -13.74 -1.18 15.01
N ALA A 119 -12.74 -0.47 15.53
CA ALA A 119 -11.35 -0.53 15.10
C ALA A 119 -10.91 -1.94 14.72
N SER A 120 -10.40 -2.07 13.49
CA SER A 120 -9.87 -3.27 12.84
C SER A 120 -9.15 -4.20 13.81
N GLN A 121 -9.88 -5.16 14.39
CA GLN A 121 -9.30 -6.16 15.29
C GLN A 121 -8.36 -7.04 14.46
N SER A 122 -7.10 -7.15 14.89
CA SER A 122 -6.14 -8.08 14.31
C SER A 122 -6.63 -9.51 14.54
N LEU A 123 -6.68 -10.31 13.48
CA LEU A 123 -7.04 -11.74 13.57
C LEU A 123 -6.01 -12.50 14.41
N ARG A 124 -4.76 -12.09 14.30
CA ARG A 124 -3.65 -12.64 15.06
C ARG A 124 -2.51 -11.64 15.09
N GLU A 125 -1.89 -11.52 16.25
CA GLU A 125 -0.64 -10.80 16.43
C GLU A 125 0.45 -11.77 16.87
N GLY A 126 1.69 -11.46 16.52
CA GLY A 126 2.80 -12.29 16.93
C GLY A 126 4.13 -11.76 16.44
N VAL A 127 5.15 -12.59 16.58
CA VAL A 127 6.50 -12.29 16.13
C VAL A 127 6.88 -13.33 15.10
N LEU A 128 7.34 -12.88 13.94
CA LEU A 128 7.92 -13.75 12.91
C LEU A 128 9.34 -13.32 12.59
N LEU A 129 10.14 -14.29 12.19
CA LEU A 129 11.43 -14.06 11.57
C LEU A 129 11.20 -14.11 10.06
N LEU A 130 11.53 -13.03 9.37
CA LEU A 130 11.45 -12.98 7.91
C LEU A 130 12.86 -13.15 7.34
N HIS A 131 12.99 -14.08 6.40
CA HIS A 131 14.19 -14.28 5.62
C HIS A 131 14.46 -13.06 4.73
N ARG A 132 15.60 -12.39 4.93
CA ARG A 132 16.02 -11.22 4.15
C ARG A 132 17.46 -11.38 3.68
N GLY A 133 17.76 -10.86 2.49
CA GLY A 133 19.08 -10.93 1.87
C GLY A 133 19.18 -11.98 0.77
N GLY A 134 20.21 -11.86 -0.07
CA GLY A 134 20.49 -12.83 -1.13
C GLY A 134 21.44 -13.93 -0.65
N LEU A 135 21.89 -14.79 -1.57
CA LEU A 135 22.77 -15.93 -1.30
C LEU A 135 24.03 -15.59 -0.45
N ALA A 136 24.55 -14.37 -0.56
CA ALA A 136 25.76 -13.93 0.15
C ALA A 136 25.48 -13.03 1.39
N SER A 137 24.21 -12.71 1.69
CA SER A 137 23.84 -11.76 2.76
C SER A 137 22.59 -12.17 3.53
N PHE A 138 22.39 -13.48 3.63
CA PHE A 138 21.30 -14.12 4.36
C PHE A 138 21.24 -13.66 5.82
N ARG A 139 20.04 -13.26 6.26
CA ARG A 139 19.73 -13.00 7.67
C ARG A 139 18.24 -13.19 7.97
N TRP A 140 17.95 -13.75 9.13
CA TRP A 140 16.61 -13.72 9.73
C TRP A 140 16.40 -12.41 10.46
N VAL A 141 15.39 -11.65 10.06
CA VAL A 141 15.06 -10.35 10.66
C VAL A 141 13.75 -10.49 11.43
N LYS A 142 13.74 -10.06 12.69
CA LYS A 142 12.58 -10.13 13.58
C LYS A 142 11.60 -9.01 13.28
N TYR A 143 10.33 -9.36 13.09
CA TYR A 143 9.22 -8.45 12.89
C TYR A 143 8.11 -8.74 13.90
N GLU A 144 7.50 -7.68 14.42
CA GLU A 144 6.16 -7.78 14.97
C GLU A 144 5.17 -7.84 13.82
N VAL A 145 4.24 -8.77 13.90
CA VAL A 145 3.35 -9.09 12.79
C VAL A 145 1.91 -8.97 13.24
N ARG A 146 1.12 -8.28 12.43
CA ARG A 146 -0.33 -8.17 12.61
C ARG A 146 -1.02 -8.72 11.37
N LEU A 147 -1.75 -9.82 11.56
CA LEU A 147 -2.61 -10.39 10.54
C LEU A 147 -3.98 -9.74 10.65
N HIS A 148 -4.42 -9.12 9.57
CA HIS A 148 -5.79 -8.64 9.41
C HIS A 148 -6.45 -9.39 8.24
N PRO A 149 -7.79 -9.35 8.09
CA PRO A 149 -8.44 -9.93 6.93
C PRO A 149 -7.86 -9.32 5.65
N GLY A 150 -7.26 -10.14 4.79
CA GLY A 150 -6.70 -9.72 3.50
C GLY A 150 -5.33 -9.02 3.53
N GLN A 151 -4.65 -8.88 4.68
CA GLN A 151 -3.32 -8.27 4.75
C GLN A 151 -2.48 -8.76 5.94
N LEU A 152 -1.16 -8.81 5.76
CA LEU A 152 -0.17 -9.09 6.79
C LEU A 152 0.77 -7.90 6.94
N THR A 153 0.74 -7.24 8.08
CA THR A 153 1.60 -6.08 8.37
C THR A 153 2.81 -6.53 9.19
N LEU A 154 4.01 -6.27 8.69
CA LEU A 154 5.29 -6.54 9.32
C LEU A 154 5.91 -5.23 9.82
N ILE A 155 6.06 -5.10 11.13
CA ILE A 155 6.64 -3.92 11.79
C ILE A 155 8.07 -4.25 12.19
N SER A 156 9.03 -3.53 11.61
CA SER A 156 10.45 -3.77 11.86
C SER A 156 10.84 -3.38 13.29
N LEU A 157 11.27 -4.35 14.10
CA LEU A 157 11.82 -4.15 15.44
C LEU A 157 13.29 -3.66 15.42
N ARG A 158 13.67 -2.79 14.49
CA ARG A 158 15.02 -2.21 14.51
C ARG A 158 15.11 -1.23 15.66
N ARG A 159 15.56 -1.71 16.82
CA ARG A 159 16.18 -0.86 17.82
C ARG A 159 17.49 -0.37 17.21
N ARG A 160 17.49 0.83 16.64
CA ARG A 160 18.74 1.52 16.31
C ARG A 160 19.31 1.94 17.66
N GLU A 161 20.32 1.22 18.15
CA GLU A 161 21.20 1.72 19.21
C GLU A 161 21.67 3.12 18.78
N PRO A 162 21.43 4.18 19.58
CA PRO A 162 21.85 5.51 19.20
C PRO A 162 23.37 5.60 19.31
N ALA A 163 24.04 5.77 18.17
CA ALA A 163 25.30 6.50 18.17
C ALA A 163 24.94 7.96 18.52
N GLU A 164 25.61 8.50 19.54
CA GLU A 164 25.33 9.81 20.12
C GLU A 164 25.17 10.91 19.05
N GLY A 165 24.09 11.68 19.15
CA GLY A 165 24.01 13.00 18.51
C GLY A 165 23.15 13.16 17.24
N GLU A 166 22.35 12.19 16.80
CA GLU A 166 21.42 12.39 15.67
C GLU A 166 19.95 12.18 16.04
N VAL A 167 19.17 13.27 16.10
CA VAL A 167 17.70 13.22 16.07
C VAL A 167 17.27 12.78 14.67
N ARG A 168 16.97 11.49 14.48
CA ARG A 168 16.32 11.00 13.26
C ARG A 168 15.00 10.33 13.60
N SER A 169 13.96 10.81 12.92
CA SER A 169 12.57 10.36 12.91
C SER A 169 12.40 8.86 13.16
N THR A 170 11.79 8.52 14.29
CA THR A 170 11.53 7.16 14.80
C THR A 170 10.27 6.55 14.17
N VAL A 171 10.10 6.66 12.85
CA VAL A 171 8.96 6.01 12.19
C VAL A 171 9.32 4.53 11.97
N PRO A 172 8.61 3.57 12.61
CA PRO A 172 8.83 2.17 12.32
C PRO A 172 8.50 1.90 10.86
N MET A 173 9.47 1.38 10.10
CA MET A 173 9.21 0.87 8.75
C MET A 173 8.25 -0.31 8.87
N SER A 174 7.00 -0.10 8.43
CA SER A 174 6.02 -1.16 8.26
C SER A 174 6.02 -1.62 6.80
N THR A 175 6.09 -2.93 6.60
CA THR A 175 5.84 -3.56 5.30
C THR A 175 4.46 -4.17 5.36
N VAL A 176 3.56 -3.78 4.45
CA VAL A 176 2.22 -4.38 4.34
C VAL A 176 2.22 -5.33 3.16
N ILE A 177 1.88 -6.59 3.41
CA ILE A 177 1.72 -7.63 2.39
C ILE A 177 0.22 -7.83 2.19
N HIS A 178 -0.30 -7.48 1.01
CA HIS A 178 -1.70 -7.72 0.68
C HIS A 178 -1.91 -9.19 0.28
N LEU A 179 -2.82 -9.86 0.97
CA LEU A 179 -3.15 -11.28 0.74
C LEU A 179 -4.32 -11.45 -0.24
N SER A 180 -5.04 -10.37 -0.55
CA SER A 180 -6.23 -10.35 -1.41
C SER A 180 -5.94 -10.30 -2.92
N ASP A 181 -4.68 -10.43 -3.33
CA ASP A 181 -4.27 -10.32 -4.73
C ASP A 181 -4.71 -11.49 -5.63
N GLY A 182 -5.29 -12.55 -5.04
CA GLY A 182 -5.95 -13.66 -5.73
C GLY A 182 -5.09 -14.92 -5.89
N ASP A 183 -3.76 -14.76 -5.90
CA ASP A 183 -2.78 -15.87 -6.10
C ASP A 183 -1.94 -16.12 -4.84
N THR A 184 -2.44 -15.70 -3.68
CA THR A 184 -1.73 -15.89 -2.42
C THR A 184 -1.85 -17.34 -1.96
N SER A 185 -0.72 -18.02 -1.79
CA SER A 185 -0.69 -19.38 -1.26
C SER A 185 0.30 -19.50 -0.11
N VAL A 186 0.03 -20.42 0.81
CA VAL A 186 0.91 -20.74 1.92
C VAL A 186 1.40 -22.16 1.73
N GLN A 187 2.71 -22.34 1.62
CA GLN A 187 3.34 -23.66 1.60
C GLN A 187 3.97 -23.94 2.95
N LYS A 188 3.66 -25.09 3.54
CA LYS A 188 4.30 -25.55 4.76
C LYS A 188 5.28 -26.67 4.40
N PRO A 189 6.61 -26.47 4.49
CA PRO A 189 7.56 -27.57 4.35
C PRO A 189 7.35 -28.61 5.47
N PRO A 190 7.80 -29.86 5.29
CA PRO A 190 7.63 -30.93 6.27
C PRO A 190 8.34 -30.69 7.62
N SER A 191 9.25 -29.70 7.70
CA SER A 191 9.85 -29.23 8.95
C SER A 191 8.89 -28.29 9.71
N ASN A 192 8.74 -28.49 11.01
CA ASN A 192 7.53 -28.06 11.72
C ASN A 192 7.32 -26.56 11.97
N ASP A 193 8.31 -25.68 11.81
CA ASP A 193 8.21 -24.30 12.32
C ASP A 193 8.42 -23.18 11.26
N THR A 194 8.39 -23.53 9.97
CA THR A 194 8.49 -22.52 8.89
C THR A 194 7.34 -22.65 7.91
N PHE A 195 7.00 -21.56 7.24
CA PHE A 195 6.05 -21.53 6.14
C PHE A 195 6.51 -20.50 5.11
N THR A 196 6.21 -20.77 3.85
CA THR A 196 6.46 -19.84 2.76
C THR A 196 5.14 -19.20 2.37
N LEU A 197 5.06 -17.88 2.46
CA LEU A 197 3.97 -17.09 1.91
C LEU A 197 4.34 -16.66 0.50
N ILE A 198 3.64 -17.21 -0.48
CA ILE A 198 3.82 -16.86 -1.89
C ILE A 198 2.69 -15.90 -2.25
N THR A 199 3.04 -14.72 -2.71
CA THR A 199 2.12 -13.79 -3.35
C THR A 199 2.37 -13.76 -4.85
N HIS A 200 1.50 -13.11 -5.61
CA HIS A 200 1.71 -12.90 -7.05
C HIS A 200 3.08 -12.28 -7.38
N LYS A 201 3.64 -11.47 -6.47
CA LYS A 201 4.87 -10.69 -6.73
C LYS A 201 6.10 -11.22 -6.02
N ASN A 202 5.95 -11.78 -4.83
CA ASN A 202 7.08 -12.11 -3.97
C ASN A 202 6.86 -13.43 -3.24
N GLU A 203 7.98 -14.07 -2.92
CA GLU A 203 8.04 -15.19 -2.00
C GLU A 203 8.64 -14.69 -0.68
N TYR A 204 7.93 -14.96 0.42
CA TYR A 204 8.36 -14.63 1.78
C TYR A 204 8.53 -15.94 2.56
N GLN A 205 9.72 -16.14 3.13
CA GLN A 205 10.08 -17.32 3.92
C GLN A 205 10.47 -16.93 5.35
#